data_AF-A0A284SA63-F1
#
_entry.id   AF-A0A284SA63-F1
#
_cell.length_a   1.000
_cell.length_b   1.000
_cell.length_c   1.000
_cell.angle_alpha   90.00
_cell.angle_beta   90.00
_cell.angle_gamma   90.00
#
_symmetry.space_group_name_H-M   'P 1'
#
loop_
_entity.id
_entity.type
_entity.pdbx_description
1 polymer ?
#
loop_
_entity_poly.entity_id
_entity_poly.type
_entity_poly.pdbx_seq_one_letter_code
_entity_poly.pdbx_strand_id
1 'polypeptide(L)'
;MTFRDLPSMHDDMSRGCFALADSDARSSELEPNSEELCRLEQFEADVAEHLGISAENVDSATVLIEVKRNTLRNGDSNSLVELHKLHVLRLQYSRAQRKLPVELNVCPSRPGTPHRVDTSRFWAVLIGINEYASYPLRGCVPDVRLMEKCLAEDLGVPRSRIQFLVGSNEHTSPEDPMNPSRAHIISALLSIITNPEIAYGDNIIIYYSGHGSYYPPHTEEDDETEYIQTLCPIDRDTLDADGVPIPDGHCITVILDCCYSGGVCRNIPEPGARTSPPMTRATLQDMLVAGEKNLIHYPGYRSILANDWLPDMDSHVVLAACRDYEYAKAKKVQLEDGTAGYIGIFTDSLVRVLRSGYWKKETTYADLVHCLDKTSQQTPVVAVNYKNARLWYQD
;
A
#
# COMPACT_ATOMS: atom_id res chain seq x y z
N MET A 1 -15.53 -3.88 -28.16
CA MET A 1 -15.55 -3.06 -29.39
C MET A 1 -14.17 -2.43 -29.51
N THR A 2 -13.45 -2.63 -30.62
CA THR A 2 -12.04 -2.22 -30.76
C THR A 2 -11.91 -0.72 -30.99
N PHE A 3 -11.05 -0.06 -30.21
CA PHE A 3 -10.70 1.37 -30.31
C PHE A 3 -9.87 1.68 -31.57
N ARG A 4 -10.54 1.74 -32.70
CA ARG A 4 -10.16 2.61 -33.83
C ARG A 4 -11.46 3.11 -34.40
N ASP A 5 -11.78 4.39 -34.14
CA ASP A 5 -12.33 5.34 -35.11
C ASP A 5 -12.89 6.61 -34.41
N LEU A 6 -12.29 7.77 -34.76
CA LEU A 6 -12.84 9.15 -34.77
C LEU A 6 -12.64 10.06 -33.51
N PRO A 7 -12.65 11.41 -33.65
CA PRO A 7 -11.55 12.27 -34.12
C PRO A 7 -11.19 13.43 -33.15
N SER A 8 -10.09 14.15 -33.41
CA SER A 8 -9.64 15.30 -32.59
C SER A 8 -10.53 16.54 -32.74
N MET A 9 -10.81 17.25 -31.65
CA MET A 9 -11.25 18.64 -31.69
C MET A 9 -10.47 19.53 -30.72
N HIS A 10 -10.04 20.66 -31.29
CA HIS A 10 -9.32 21.77 -30.68
C HIS A 10 -10.19 22.62 -29.75
N ASP A 11 -9.50 23.24 -28.77
CA ASP A 11 -9.75 24.52 -28.08
C ASP A 11 -11.17 25.10 -28.00
N ASP A 12 -11.62 25.36 -26.76
CA ASP A 12 -11.96 26.74 -26.41
C ASP A 12 -11.74 27.03 -24.91
N MET A 13 -11.00 28.12 -24.65
CA MET A 13 -10.72 28.67 -23.33
C MET A 13 -11.92 29.51 -22.92
N SER A 14 -12.53 29.23 -21.76
CA SER A 14 -13.39 30.21 -21.10
C SER A 14 -13.27 30.11 -19.58
N ARG A 15 -12.62 31.14 -19.02
CA ARG A 15 -12.55 31.46 -17.60
C ARG A 15 -13.97 31.61 -17.04
N GLY A 16 -14.33 30.79 -16.06
CA GLY A 16 -15.52 30.96 -15.24
C GLY A 16 -15.14 30.91 -13.76
N CYS A 17 -15.19 32.06 -13.09
CA CYS A 17 -15.12 32.15 -11.63
C CYS A 17 -16.21 31.27 -10.99
N PHE A 18 -15.81 30.26 -10.20
CA PHE A 18 -16.74 29.61 -9.28
C PHE A 18 -16.61 30.27 -7.90
N ALA A 19 -17.65 31.04 -7.58
CA ALA A 19 -17.91 31.58 -6.27
C ALA A 19 -18.17 30.45 -5.26
N LEU A 20 -17.67 30.65 -4.04
CA LEU A 20 -18.03 29.90 -2.84
C LEU A 20 -19.56 29.95 -2.66
N ALA A 21 -20.24 28.82 -2.86
CA ALA A 21 -21.64 28.65 -2.55
C ALA A 21 -21.79 27.67 -1.38
N ASP A 22 -22.28 28.23 -0.28
CA ASP A 22 -22.88 27.69 0.94
C ASP A 22 -22.64 26.23 1.36
N SER A 23 -21.95 26.15 2.49
CA SER A 23 -22.05 25.12 3.51
C SER A 23 -23.46 25.07 4.12
N ASP A 24 -24.27 24.06 3.78
CA ASP A 24 -25.27 23.45 4.71
C ASP A 24 -26.16 22.38 4.04
N ALA A 25 -25.58 21.47 3.25
CA ALA A 25 -26.25 20.22 2.89
C ALA A 25 -25.89 19.14 3.92
N ARG A 26 -26.77 18.99 4.93
CA ARG A 26 -26.72 17.94 5.96
C ARG A 26 -26.49 16.57 5.32
N SER A 27 -25.27 16.06 5.43
CA SER A 27 -25.01 14.63 5.25
C SER A 27 -25.56 13.93 6.50
N SER A 28 -26.71 13.26 6.36
CA SER A 28 -27.21 12.36 7.39
C SER A 28 -26.20 11.22 7.57
N GLU A 29 -25.45 11.23 8.67
CA GLU A 29 -24.68 10.07 9.13
C GLU A 29 -25.70 8.95 9.44
N LEU A 30 -25.98 8.09 8.45
CA LEU A 30 -26.67 6.82 8.65
C LEU A 30 -25.81 6.00 9.61
N GLU A 31 -26.37 5.62 10.76
CA GLU A 31 -25.81 4.55 11.59
C GLU A 31 -25.52 3.33 10.69
N PRO A 32 -24.28 2.83 10.63
CA PRO A 32 -23.93 1.75 9.71
C PRO A 32 -24.76 0.50 10.05
N ASN A 33 -25.44 -0.05 9.04
CA ASN A 33 -26.35 -1.19 9.18
C ASN A 33 -25.56 -2.46 9.55
N SER A 34 -25.49 -2.77 10.85
CA SER A 34 -24.70 -3.90 11.38
C SER A 34 -25.22 -5.26 10.92
N GLU A 35 -26.54 -5.39 10.69
CA GLU A 35 -27.15 -6.63 10.19
C GLU A 35 -26.75 -6.90 8.74
N GLU A 36 -26.76 -5.87 7.90
CA GLU A 36 -26.35 -5.97 6.49
C GLU A 36 -24.85 -6.23 6.35
N LEU A 37 -24.03 -5.60 7.20
CA LEU A 37 -22.60 -5.90 7.28
C LEU A 37 -22.37 -7.39 7.58
N CYS A 38 -23.00 -7.92 8.62
CA CYS A 38 -22.86 -9.33 9.01
C CYS A 38 -23.31 -10.28 7.87
N ARG A 39 -24.42 -9.97 7.19
CA ARG A 39 -24.91 -10.73 6.04
C ARG A 39 -23.88 -10.77 4.91
N LEU A 40 -23.29 -9.63 4.59
CA LEU A 40 -22.31 -9.50 3.52
C LEU A 40 -20.96 -10.14 3.88
N GLU A 41 -20.57 -10.11 5.15
CA GLU A 41 -19.39 -10.83 5.64
C GLU A 41 -19.57 -12.34 5.52
N GLN A 42 -20.76 -12.85 5.83
CA GLN A 42 -21.08 -14.26 5.59
C GLN A 42 -21.04 -14.59 4.09
N PHE A 43 -21.58 -13.71 3.24
CA PHE A 43 -21.49 -13.88 1.79
C PHE A 43 -20.04 -13.96 1.30
N GLU A 44 -19.15 -13.10 1.78
CA GLU A 44 -17.72 -13.16 1.45
C GLU A 44 -17.08 -14.47 1.92
N ALA A 45 -17.41 -14.95 3.11
CA ALA A 45 -16.93 -16.23 3.62
C ALA A 45 -17.41 -17.42 2.77
N ASP A 46 -18.68 -17.42 2.36
CA ASP A 46 -19.25 -18.44 1.49
C ASP A 46 -18.55 -18.42 0.12
N VAL A 47 -18.34 -17.23 -0.47
CA VAL A 47 -17.59 -17.07 -1.73
C VAL A 47 -16.16 -17.58 -1.57
N ALA A 48 -15.48 -17.23 -0.48
CA ALA A 48 -14.12 -17.71 -0.20
C ALA A 48 -14.06 -19.24 -0.15
N GLU A 49 -15.02 -19.89 0.52
CA GLU A 49 -15.11 -21.36 0.60
C GLU A 49 -15.29 -21.99 -0.80
N HIS A 50 -16.18 -21.45 -1.64
CA HIS A 50 -16.37 -21.92 -3.02
C HIS A 50 -15.11 -21.81 -3.88
N LEU A 51 -14.26 -20.82 -3.57
CA LEU A 51 -12.97 -20.59 -4.24
C LEU A 51 -11.83 -21.41 -3.62
N GLY A 52 -12.09 -22.20 -2.58
CA GLY A 52 -11.07 -22.98 -1.87
C GLY A 52 -10.12 -22.13 -1.01
N ILE A 53 -10.51 -20.89 -0.68
CA ILE A 53 -9.76 -20.00 0.19
C ILE A 53 -10.13 -20.34 1.64
N SER A 54 -9.14 -20.65 2.48
CA SER A 54 -9.36 -21.04 3.88
C SER A 54 -10.13 -19.97 4.68
N ALA A 55 -11.16 -20.42 5.41
CA ALA A 55 -12.03 -19.60 6.25
C ALA A 55 -11.34 -18.98 7.47
N GLU A 56 -10.19 -19.49 7.92
CA GLU A 56 -9.57 -19.06 9.18
C GLU A 56 -8.94 -17.66 9.13
N ASN A 57 -8.77 -17.07 7.94
CA ASN A 57 -8.48 -15.66 7.72
C ASN A 57 -8.76 -15.34 6.25
N VAL A 58 -10.04 -15.06 5.94
CA VAL A 58 -10.45 -14.63 4.60
C VAL A 58 -9.75 -13.31 4.28
N ASP A 59 -8.85 -13.35 3.30
CA ASP A 59 -8.22 -12.15 2.76
C ASP A 59 -9.13 -11.57 1.68
N SER A 60 -9.86 -10.51 2.04
CA SER A 60 -10.79 -9.80 1.15
C SER A 60 -10.17 -9.39 -0.18
N ALA A 61 -8.87 -9.04 -0.20
CA ALA A 61 -8.18 -8.70 -1.43
C ALA A 61 -8.01 -9.92 -2.34
N THR A 62 -7.64 -11.06 -1.77
CA THR A 62 -7.53 -12.34 -2.50
C THR A 62 -8.90 -12.79 -3.03
N VAL A 63 -9.96 -12.70 -2.21
CA VAL A 63 -11.33 -13.02 -2.65
C VAL A 63 -11.74 -12.13 -3.83
N LEU A 64 -11.51 -10.82 -3.73
CA LEU A 64 -11.85 -9.88 -4.80
C LEU A 64 -11.10 -10.18 -6.10
N ILE A 65 -9.79 -10.47 -6.03
CA ILE A 65 -8.98 -10.81 -7.21
C ILE A 65 -9.48 -12.10 -7.88
N GLU A 66 -9.80 -13.13 -7.09
CA GLU A 66 -10.26 -14.41 -7.63
C GLU A 66 -11.69 -14.30 -8.20
N VAL A 67 -12.58 -13.53 -7.56
CA VAL A 67 -13.90 -13.23 -8.14
C VAL A 67 -13.74 -12.47 -9.46
N LYS A 68 -12.88 -11.44 -9.53
CA LYS A 68 -12.59 -10.74 -10.79
C LYS A 68 -12.07 -11.69 -11.87
N ARG A 69 -11.15 -12.59 -11.53
CA ARG A 69 -10.63 -13.62 -12.44
C ARG A 69 -11.75 -14.52 -12.97
N ASN A 70 -12.72 -14.90 -12.13
CA ASN A 70 -13.87 -15.70 -12.55
C ASN A 70 -14.89 -14.90 -13.36
N THR A 71 -15.14 -13.62 -13.04
CA THR A 71 -15.98 -12.73 -13.83
C THR A 71 -15.40 -12.54 -15.24
N LEU A 72 -14.08 -12.36 -15.37
CA LEU A 72 -13.41 -12.31 -16.67
C LEU A 72 -13.56 -13.60 -17.50
N ARG A 73 -13.72 -14.76 -16.84
CA ARG A 73 -13.91 -16.06 -17.50
C ARG A 73 -15.36 -16.36 -17.86
N ASN A 74 -16.29 -16.03 -16.96
CA ASN A 74 -17.67 -16.52 -17.00
C ASN A 74 -18.73 -15.41 -17.19
N GLY A 75 -18.35 -14.13 -17.05
CA GLY A 75 -19.23 -12.97 -17.22
C GLY A 75 -20.18 -12.66 -16.07
N ASP A 76 -20.10 -13.36 -14.92
CA ASP A 76 -20.95 -13.10 -13.75
C ASP A 76 -20.32 -12.06 -12.83
N SER A 77 -20.94 -10.88 -12.72
CA SER A 77 -20.50 -9.75 -11.90
C SER A 77 -21.28 -9.61 -10.58
N ASN A 78 -22.27 -10.47 -10.30
CA ASN A 78 -23.11 -10.33 -9.11
C ASN A 78 -22.30 -10.38 -7.80
N SER A 79 -21.32 -11.28 -7.73
CA SER A 79 -20.42 -11.37 -6.58
C SER A 79 -19.57 -10.10 -6.41
N LEU A 80 -19.15 -9.44 -7.50
CA LEU A 80 -18.40 -8.18 -7.42
C LEU A 80 -19.25 -7.06 -6.83
N VAL A 81 -20.53 -6.99 -7.20
CA VAL A 81 -21.46 -5.97 -6.68
C VAL A 81 -21.66 -6.12 -5.17
N GLU A 82 -21.90 -7.34 -4.68
CA GLU A 82 -22.08 -7.57 -3.23
C GLU A 82 -20.76 -7.36 -2.45
N LEU A 83 -19.62 -7.80 -2.98
CA LEU A 83 -18.31 -7.53 -2.36
C LEU A 83 -17.98 -6.03 -2.32
N HIS A 84 -18.38 -5.27 -3.34
CA HIS A 84 -18.23 -3.81 -3.35
C HIS A 84 -19.09 -3.17 -2.25
N LYS A 85 -20.37 -3.59 -2.10
CA LYS A 85 -21.23 -3.11 -1.01
C LYS A 85 -20.61 -3.41 0.37
N LEU A 86 -20.06 -4.60 0.55
CA LEU A 86 -19.36 -4.99 1.77
C LEU A 86 -18.18 -4.05 2.06
N HIS A 87 -17.34 -3.79 1.06
CA HIS A 87 -16.21 -2.88 1.18
C HIS A 87 -16.65 -1.46 1.59
N VAL A 88 -17.71 -0.92 0.97
CA VAL A 88 -18.28 0.39 1.31
C VAL A 88 -18.77 0.43 2.76
N LEU A 89 -19.52 -0.58 3.21
CA LEU A 89 -20.01 -0.65 4.60
C LEU A 89 -18.87 -0.76 5.61
N ARG A 90 -17.86 -1.58 5.35
CA ARG A 90 -16.65 -1.69 6.19
C ARG A 90 -15.93 -0.35 6.31
N LEU A 91 -15.82 0.39 5.21
CA LEU A 91 -15.23 1.73 5.21
C LEU A 91 -16.07 2.74 6.01
N GLN A 92 -17.40 2.67 5.93
CA GLN A 92 -18.30 3.49 6.77
C GLN A 92 -18.16 3.14 8.25
N TYR A 93 -18.07 1.86 8.60
CA TYR A 93 -17.90 1.40 9.97
C TYR A 93 -16.55 1.84 10.55
N SER A 94 -15.46 1.64 9.80
CA SER A 94 -14.12 2.13 10.17
C SER A 94 -14.11 3.63 10.45
N ARG A 95 -14.87 4.42 9.68
CA ARG A 95 -15.03 5.87 9.91
C ARG A 95 -15.79 6.21 11.17
N ALA A 96 -16.86 5.48 11.47
CA ALA A 96 -17.64 5.68 12.69
C ALA A 96 -16.75 5.42 13.93
N GLN A 97 -15.87 4.42 13.83
CA GLN A 97 -14.92 4.08 14.88
C GLN A 97 -13.78 5.09 15.08
N ARG A 98 -13.63 6.11 14.20
CA ARG A 98 -12.57 7.14 14.32
C ARG A 98 -12.60 7.91 15.64
N LYS A 99 -13.78 8.13 16.22
CA LYS A 99 -13.94 8.89 17.46
C LYS A 99 -13.65 8.07 18.72
N LEU A 100 -13.46 6.76 18.58
CA LEU A 100 -13.18 5.87 19.71
C LEU A 100 -11.70 5.94 20.11
N PRO A 101 -11.38 5.82 21.41
CA PRO A 101 -10.00 5.65 21.86
C PRO A 101 -9.34 4.45 21.16
N VAL A 102 -8.12 4.65 20.67
CA VAL A 102 -7.31 3.58 20.08
C VAL A 102 -6.59 2.86 21.22
N GLU A 103 -7.12 1.72 21.63
CA GLU A 103 -6.40 0.81 22.52
C GLU A 103 -5.44 -0.06 21.70
N LEU A 104 -4.15 -0.02 22.05
CA LEU A 104 -3.13 -0.86 21.44
C LEU A 104 -3.14 -2.22 22.12
N ASN A 105 -3.60 -3.24 21.41
CA ASN A 105 -3.50 -4.62 21.88
C ASN A 105 -2.08 -5.11 21.60
N VAL A 106 -1.22 -4.94 22.61
CA VAL A 106 0.17 -5.35 22.52
C VAL A 106 0.25 -6.87 22.57
N CYS A 107 0.68 -7.50 21.48
CA CYS A 107 1.12 -8.89 21.53
C CYS A 107 2.32 -8.94 22.51
N PRO A 108 2.32 -9.80 23.55
CA PRO A 108 3.39 -9.83 24.56
C PRO A 108 4.76 -9.95 23.90
N SER A 109 5.87 -9.66 24.57
CA SER A 109 7.20 -10.02 24.06
C SER A 109 7.59 -11.40 24.58
N ARG A 110 7.92 -12.37 23.72
CA ARG A 110 8.53 -13.64 24.19
C ARG A 110 10.04 -13.44 24.35
N PRO A 111 10.60 -13.66 25.55
CA PRO A 111 12.05 -13.66 25.72
C PRO A 111 12.64 -14.85 24.95
N GLY A 112 13.70 -14.60 24.18
CA GLY A 112 14.42 -15.64 23.44
C GLY A 112 15.44 -15.02 22.51
N THR A 113 16.43 -15.81 22.11
CA THR A 113 17.37 -15.40 21.06
C THR A 113 16.66 -15.43 19.71
N PRO A 114 16.82 -14.39 18.88
CA PRO A 114 16.30 -14.39 17.51
C PRO A 114 16.83 -15.60 16.74
N HIS A 115 16.00 -16.17 15.86
CA HIS A 115 16.48 -17.18 14.94
C HIS A 115 17.54 -16.57 14.00
N ARG A 116 18.67 -17.24 13.85
CA ARG A 116 19.73 -16.77 12.93
C ARG A 116 19.43 -17.25 11.53
N VAL A 117 19.28 -16.31 10.60
CA VAL A 117 19.23 -16.57 9.17
C VAL A 117 20.49 -15.98 8.54
N ASP A 118 21.02 -16.64 7.51
CA ASP A 118 22.10 -16.09 6.72
C ASP A 118 21.56 -14.94 5.87
N THR A 119 21.87 -13.72 6.30
CA THR A 119 21.45 -12.48 5.65
C THR A 119 22.45 -11.96 4.63
N SER A 120 23.52 -12.72 4.34
CA SER A 120 24.48 -12.37 3.29
C SER A 120 23.84 -12.33 1.90
N ARG A 121 22.69 -12.99 1.71
CA ARG A 121 21.88 -13.05 0.48
C ARG A 121 20.64 -12.14 0.51
N PHE A 122 20.66 -11.10 1.33
CA PHE A 122 19.56 -10.14 1.43
C PHE A 122 19.89 -8.84 0.71
N TRP A 123 18.89 -8.30 0.04
CA TRP A 123 18.89 -7.00 -0.63
C TRP A 123 17.70 -6.20 -0.17
N ALA A 124 17.87 -4.89 0.02
CA ALA A 124 16.79 -4.05 0.50
C ALA A 124 16.73 -2.66 -0.14
N VAL A 125 15.50 -2.17 -0.36
CA VAL A 125 15.21 -0.78 -0.73
C VAL A 125 14.23 -0.23 0.30
N LEU A 126 14.66 0.76 1.07
CA LEU A 126 13.87 1.37 2.14
C LEU A 126 13.48 2.81 1.76
N ILE A 127 12.18 3.08 1.72
CA ILE A 127 11.61 4.35 1.24
C ILE A 127 10.75 4.96 2.35
N GLY A 128 11.08 6.19 2.77
CA GLY A 128 10.44 6.84 3.92
C GLY A 128 10.20 8.31 3.66
N ILE A 129 8.95 8.76 3.59
CA ILE A 129 8.62 10.11 3.14
C ILE A 129 7.79 10.84 4.20
N ASN A 130 8.33 11.91 4.77
CA ASN A 130 7.63 12.80 5.70
C ASN A 130 7.21 14.10 5.01
N GLU A 131 8.14 14.73 4.28
CA GLU A 131 8.02 16.09 3.77
C GLU A 131 7.28 16.16 2.43
N TYR A 132 5.99 15.86 2.45
CA TYR A 132 5.10 16.12 1.33
C TYR A 132 4.72 17.60 1.28
N ALA A 133 4.58 18.16 0.07
CA ALA A 133 4.13 19.55 -0.13
C ALA A 133 2.74 19.80 0.48
N SER A 134 1.89 18.76 0.52
CA SER A 134 0.59 18.74 1.18
C SER A 134 0.51 17.56 2.14
N TYR A 135 -0.10 17.77 3.32
CA TYR A 135 -0.30 16.74 4.36
C TYR A 135 0.99 16.10 4.91
N PRO A 136 1.98 16.87 5.41
CA PRO A 136 3.25 16.30 5.87
C PRO A 136 3.08 15.27 7.01
N LEU A 137 3.89 14.22 6.97
CA LEU A 137 3.95 13.14 7.95
C LEU A 137 5.16 13.32 8.89
N ARG A 138 5.20 12.58 10.00
CA ARG A 138 6.28 12.67 11.00
C ARG A 138 6.95 11.35 11.35
N GLY A 139 6.28 10.22 11.10
CA GLY A 139 6.74 8.90 11.53
C GLY A 139 7.46 8.08 10.45
N CYS A 140 7.40 8.49 9.19
CA CYS A 140 7.86 7.64 8.07
C CYS A 140 9.38 7.59 7.94
N VAL A 141 10.07 8.69 8.20
CA VAL A 141 11.54 8.69 8.26
C VAL A 141 12.06 7.91 9.48
N PRO A 142 11.52 8.12 10.71
CA PRO A 142 11.84 7.26 11.85
C PRO A 142 11.63 5.78 11.59
N ASP A 143 10.56 5.40 10.88
CA ASP A 143 10.28 4.01 10.52
C ASP A 143 11.39 3.38 9.66
N VAL A 144 11.80 4.07 8.58
CA VAL A 144 12.87 3.58 7.71
C VAL A 144 14.19 3.45 8.46
N ARG A 145 14.50 4.40 9.35
CA ARG A 145 15.69 4.33 10.20
C ARG A 145 15.62 3.18 11.19
N LEU A 146 14.44 2.88 11.73
CA LEU A 146 14.23 1.73 12.60
C LEU A 146 14.40 0.40 11.85
N MET A 147 13.85 0.32 10.63
CA MET A 147 13.99 -0.83 9.75
C MET A 147 15.44 -1.03 9.27
N GLU A 148 16.15 0.04 8.93
CA GLU A 148 17.59 0.02 8.61
C GLU A 148 18.39 -0.66 9.71
N LYS A 149 18.22 -0.19 10.95
CA LYS A 149 18.92 -0.75 12.11
C LYS A 149 18.55 -2.22 12.30
N CYS A 150 17.27 -2.57 12.14
CA CYS A 150 16.82 -3.95 12.23
C CYS A 150 17.52 -4.85 11.20
N LEU A 151 17.54 -4.45 9.92
CA LEU A 151 18.18 -5.23 8.87
C LEU A 151 19.70 -5.30 9.04
N ALA A 152 20.36 -4.17 9.26
CA ALA A 152 21.82 -4.08 9.25
C ALA A 152 22.47 -4.56 10.55
N GLU A 153 21.92 -4.17 11.71
CA GLU A 153 22.54 -4.39 13.01
C GLU A 153 22.03 -5.65 13.70
N ASP A 154 20.72 -5.91 13.63
CA ASP A 154 20.11 -7.06 14.31
C ASP A 154 20.15 -8.32 13.44
N LEU A 155 19.82 -8.20 12.16
CA LEU A 155 19.79 -9.33 11.22
C LEU A 155 21.10 -9.51 10.44
N GLY A 156 21.95 -8.49 10.35
CA GLY A 156 23.29 -8.58 9.74
C GLY A 156 23.33 -8.42 8.22
N VAL A 157 22.29 -7.83 7.60
CA VAL A 157 22.29 -7.51 6.16
C VAL A 157 23.42 -6.52 5.86
N PRO A 158 24.29 -6.78 4.87
CA PRO A 158 25.36 -5.85 4.51
C PRO A 158 24.80 -4.48 4.10
N ARG A 159 25.31 -3.39 4.70
CA ARG A 159 24.86 -2.02 4.38
C ARG A 159 24.98 -1.66 2.90
N SER A 160 25.96 -2.22 2.19
CA SER A 160 26.13 -2.02 0.74
C SER A 160 25.00 -2.61 -0.10
N ARG A 161 24.14 -3.47 0.48
CA ARG A 161 22.97 -4.07 -0.15
C ARG A 161 21.64 -3.44 0.31
N ILE A 162 21.71 -2.34 1.06
CA ILE A 162 20.54 -1.60 1.53
C ILE A 162 20.57 -0.20 0.90
N GLN A 163 19.61 0.08 0.03
CA GLN A 163 19.40 1.39 -0.56
C GLN A 163 18.35 2.19 0.23
N PHE A 164 18.57 3.50 0.32
CA PHE A 164 17.76 4.42 1.13
C PHE A 164 17.24 5.59 0.30
N LEU A 165 15.93 5.79 0.33
CA LEU A 165 15.28 7.00 -0.19
C LEU A 165 14.46 7.65 0.93
N VAL A 166 14.83 8.86 1.33
CA VAL A 166 14.31 9.53 2.53
C VAL A 166 13.84 10.93 2.20
N GLY A 167 12.54 11.19 2.36
CA GLY A 167 11.93 12.49 2.16
C GLY A 167 11.88 13.27 3.46
N SER A 168 13.00 13.89 3.82
CA SER A 168 13.15 14.75 4.99
C SER A 168 13.63 16.14 4.59
N ASN A 169 13.65 17.09 5.54
CA ASN A 169 14.19 18.44 5.31
C ASN A 169 15.67 18.47 4.87
N GLU A 170 16.39 17.36 5.06
CA GLU A 170 17.81 17.21 4.68
C GLU A 170 17.99 16.80 3.21
N HIS A 171 17.00 16.12 2.63
CA HIS A 171 17.06 15.49 1.29
C HIS A 171 16.02 16.11 0.34
N THR A 172 15.96 17.43 0.28
CA THR A 172 14.92 18.18 -0.46
C THR A 172 15.29 18.46 -1.92
N SER A 173 16.56 18.34 -2.29
CA SER A 173 17.02 18.58 -3.67
C SER A 173 16.67 17.39 -4.58
N PRO A 174 16.08 17.62 -5.76
CA PRO A 174 15.89 16.58 -6.77
C PRO A 174 17.20 15.95 -7.27
N GLU A 175 18.33 16.63 -7.10
CA GLU A 175 19.66 16.13 -7.47
C GLU A 175 20.25 15.17 -6.41
N ASP A 176 19.66 15.12 -5.22
CA ASP A 176 20.09 14.23 -4.16
C ASP A 176 19.67 12.79 -4.49
N PRO A 177 20.59 11.82 -4.61
CA PRO A 177 20.27 10.43 -4.89
C PRO A 177 19.41 9.76 -3.81
N MET A 178 19.33 10.33 -2.60
CA MET A 178 18.46 9.86 -1.52
C MET A 178 17.07 10.50 -1.56
N ASN A 179 16.80 11.48 -2.41
CA ASN A 179 15.48 12.08 -2.54
C ASN A 179 14.48 11.05 -3.12
N PRO A 180 13.32 10.81 -2.47
CA PRO A 180 12.34 9.82 -2.92
C PRO A 180 11.41 10.39 -4.00
N SER A 181 11.99 10.97 -5.05
CA SER A 181 11.27 11.37 -6.27
C SER A 181 10.74 10.13 -6.98
N ARG A 182 9.73 10.31 -7.83
CA ARG A 182 9.22 9.22 -8.67
C ARG A 182 10.34 8.57 -9.49
N ALA A 183 11.22 9.39 -10.07
CA ALA A 183 12.34 8.93 -10.88
C ALA A 183 13.31 8.07 -10.06
N HIS A 184 13.69 8.50 -8.85
CA HIS A 184 14.60 7.75 -7.99
C HIS A 184 13.97 6.47 -7.44
N ILE A 185 12.68 6.50 -7.06
CA ILE A 185 11.96 5.29 -6.63
C ILE A 185 11.93 4.26 -7.76
N ILE A 186 11.57 4.67 -8.98
CA ILE A 186 11.57 3.77 -10.14
C ILE A 186 12.98 3.25 -10.42
N SER A 187 13.98 4.13 -10.43
CA SER A 187 15.37 3.74 -10.65
C SER A 187 15.86 2.73 -9.60
N ALA A 188 15.53 2.92 -8.33
CA ALA A 188 15.87 2.00 -7.25
C ALA A 188 15.26 0.62 -7.47
N LEU A 189 13.97 0.56 -7.81
CA LEU A 189 13.26 -0.71 -8.01
C LEU A 189 13.73 -1.43 -9.28
N LEU A 190 13.98 -0.70 -10.37
CA LEU A 190 14.56 -1.26 -11.58
C LEU A 190 16.02 -1.71 -11.39
N SER A 191 16.77 -1.06 -10.50
CA SER A 191 18.13 -1.49 -10.17
C SER A 191 18.15 -2.88 -9.55
N ILE A 192 17.15 -3.26 -8.75
CA ILE A 192 17.03 -4.63 -8.22
C ILE A 192 16.87 -5.62 -9.38
N ILE A 193 15.95 -5.35 -10.31
CA ILE A 193 15.63 -6.25 -11.42
C ILE A 193 16.86 -6.49 -12.32
N THR A 194 17.69 -5.46 -12.48
CA THR A 194 18.83 -5.47 -13.40
C THR A 194 20.17 -5.78 -12.73
N ASN A 195 20.19 -5.98 -11.41
CA ASN A 195 21.43 -6.21 -10.67
C ASN A 195 21.94 -7.65 -10.86
N PRO A 196 23.11 -7.86 -11.51
CA PRO A 196 23.65 -9.20 -11.75
C PRO A 196 24.15 -9.89 -10.48
N GLU A 197 24.32 -9.17 -9.37
CA GLU A 197 24.72 -9.74 -8.08
C GLU A 197 23.54 -10.39 -7.32
N ILE A 198 22.30 -10.13 -7.74
CA ILE A 198 21.10 -10.73 -7.16
C ILE A 198 20.85 -12.08 -7.83
N ALA A 199 21.07 -13.16 -7.09
CA ALA A 199 20.87 -14.51 -7.59
C ALA A 199 19.45 -15.03 -7.30
N TYR A 200 19.02 -16.04 -8.06
CA TYR A 200 17.79 -16.76 -7.73
C TYR A 200 17.88 -17.34 -6.31
N GLY A 201 16.82 -17.13 -5.52
CA GLY A 201 16.77 -17.50 -4.10
C GLY A 201 17.35 -16.45 -3.15
N ASP A 202 17.84 -15.30 -3.64
CA ASP A 202 18.15 -14.16 -2.77
C ASP A 202 16.86 -13.54 -2.21
N ASN A 203 16.92 -13.03 -0.98
CA ASN A 203 15.80 -12.35 -0.34
C ASN A 203 15.82 -10.87 -0.71
N ILE A 204 14.73 -10.37 -1.27
CA ILE A 204 14.57 -8.96 -1.63
C ILE A 204 13.51 -8.35 -0.72
N ILE A 205 13.87 -7.29 0.00
CA ILE A 205 12.98 -6.55 0.89
C ILE A 205 12.79 -5.16 0.32
N ILE A 206 11.60 -4.87 -0.17
CA ILE A 206 11.20 -3.49 -0.45
C ILE A 206 10.33 -3.07 0.73
N TYR A 207 10.64 -1.93 1.33
CA TYR A 207 9.92 -1.38 2.47
C TYR A 207 9.54 0.06 2.17
N TYR A 208 8.26 0.39 2.32
CA TYR A 208 7.75 1.74 2.08
C TYR A 208 6.96 2.24 3.29
N SER A 209 7.29 3.45 3.73
CA SER A 209 6.55 4.20 4.74
C SER A 209 6.28 5.61 4.20
N GLY A 210 5.00 5.95 4.02
CA GLY A 210 4.59 7.21 3.40
C GLY A 210 3.10 7.21 3.11
N HIS A 211 2.64 8.18 2.32
CA HIS A 211 1.23 8.21 1.90
C HIS A 211 0.91 7.12 0.88
N GLY A 212 -0.29 6.55 0.98
CA GLY A 212 -0.99 5.89 -0.12
C GLY A 212 -2.06 6.82 -0.73
N SER A 213 -2.34 6.67 -2.01
CA SER A 213 -3.41 7.38 -2.74
C SER A 213 -4.11 6.44 -3.73
N TYR A 214 -4.96 7.00 -4.59
CA TYR A 214 -5.67 6.27 -5.62
C TYR A 214 -5.98 7.16 -6.82
N TYR A 215 -6.22 6.54 -7.97
CA TYR A 215 -6.86 7.18 -9.11
C TYR A 215 -8.32 6.74 -9.22
N PRO A 216 -9.27 7.67 -9.41
CA PRO A 216 -10.66 7.32 -9.70
C PRO A 216 -10.80 6.71 -11.11
N PRO A 217 -11.88 5.95 -11.37
CA PRO A 217 -12.20 5.44 -12.70
C PRO A 217 -12.43 6.58 -13.70
N HIS A 218 -12.30 6.25 -14.99
CA HIS A 218 -12.26 7.22 -16.09
C HIS A 218 -13.61 7.89 -16.43
N THR A 219 -14.74 7.27 -16.07
CA THR A 219 -16.08 7.76 -16.42
C THR A 219 -17.05 7.58 -15.25
N GLU A 220 -17.83 8.62 -14.94
CA GLU A 220 -18.91 8.55 -13.94
C GLU A 220 -20.07 7.63 -14.38
N GLU A 221 -20.09 7.20 -15.65
CA GLU A 221 -21.14 6.37 -16.27
C GLU A 221 -20.83 4.86 -16.27
N ASP A 222 -19.60 4.45 -15.94
CA ASP A 222 -19.30 3.02 -15.74
C ASP A 222 -19.61 2.65 -14.29
N ASP A 223 -20.65 1.82 -14.09
CA ASP A 223 -20.98 1.19 -12.79
C ASP A 223 -19.83 0.33 -12.22
N GLU A 224 -18.73 0.17 -12.98
CA GLU A 224 -17.50 -0.47 -12.54
C GLU A 224 -16.54 0.57 -11.94
N THR A 225 -16.72 0.83 -10.64
CA THR A 225 -15.91 1.76 -9.84
C THR A 225 -14.53 1.17 -9.52
N GLU A 226 -13.75 0.79 -10.52
CA GLU A 226 -12.39 0.27 -10.32
C GLU A 226 -11.40 1.44 -10.17
N TYR A 227 -10.91 1.63 -8.94
CA TYR A 227 -9.83 2.57 -8.65
C TYR A 227 -8.49 1.84 -8.57
N ILE A 228 -7.41 2.51 -8.98
CA ILE A 228 -6.06 1.98 -8.85
C ILE A 228 -5.36 2.64 -7.66
N GLN A 229 -4.88 1.83 -6.72
CA GLN A 229 -4.10 2.31 -5.57
C GLN A 229 -2.66 2.64 -5.97
N THR A 230 -2.10 3.65 -5.29
CA THR A 230 -0.76 4.14 -5.60
C THR A 230 0.07 4.52 -4.38
N LEU A 231 1.40 4.41 -4.55
CA LEU A 231 2.39 4.98 -3.66
C LEU A 231 2.70 6.42 -4.06
N CYS A 232 2.88 7.27 -3.07
CA CYS A 232 2.99 8.72 -3.25
C CYS A 232 4.46 9.14 -3.18
N PRO A 233 5.12 9.44 -4.31
CA PRO A 233 6.47 10.00 -4.29
C PRO A 233 6.45 11.44 -3.74
N ILE A 234 7.62 11.98 -3.38
CA ILE A 234 7.70 13.33 -2.77
C ILE A 234 7.35 14.45 -3.76
N ASP A 235 7.60 14.22 -5.06
CA ASP A 235 7.36 15.12 -6.19
C ASP A 235 5.98 14.89 -6.83
N ARG A 236 5.07 14.17 -6.16
CA ARG A 236 3.71 13.95 -6.65
C ARG A 236 2.98 15.26 -6.98
N ASP A 237 2.11 15.21 -7.98
CA ASP A 237 1.30 16.36 -8.44
C ASP A 237 2.13 17.60 -8.83
N THR A 238 3.44 17.43 -9.08
CA THR A 238 4.31 18.46 -9.67
C THR A 238 4.48 18.22 -11.17
N LEU A 239 5.11 19.18 -11.85
CA LEU A 239 5.48 19.06 -13.25
C LEU A 239 6.95 18.65 -13.36
N ASP A 240 7.26 17.76 -14.29
CA ASP A 240 8.63 17.47 -14.68
C ASP A 240 9.26 18.61 -15.49
N ALA A 241 10.52 18.42 -15.93
CA ALA A 241 11.27 19.41 -16.69
C ALA A 241 10.62 19.78 -18.03
N ASP A 242 9.80 18.89 -18.60
CA ASP A 242 9.09 19.07 -19.87
C ASP A 242 7.67 19.63 -19.65
N GLY A 243 7.29 19.91 -18.40
CA GLY A 243 5.97 20.43 -18.04
C GLY A 243 4.88 19.35 -17.98
N VAL A 244 5.25 18.07 -17.96
CA VAL A 244 4.32 16.94 -17.86
C VAL A 244 4.06 16.59 -16.39
N PRO A 245 2.81 16.35 -15.97
CA PRO A 245 2.51 15.95 -14.60
C PRO A 245 3.22 14.65 -14.20
N ILE A 246 3.82 14.62 -13.01
CA ILE A 246 4.47 13.43 -12.45
C ILE A 246 3.39 12.53 -11.83
N PRO A 247 3.16 11.31 -12.37
CA PRO A 247 2.11 10.44 -11.84
C PRO A 247 2.60 9.65 -10.61
N ASP A 248 1.70 9.28 -9.71
CA ASP A 248 2.01 8.35 -8.62
C ASP A 248 2.50 6.97 -9.14
N GLY A 249 3.15 6.19 -8.29
CA GLY A 249 3.64 4.84 -8.64
C GLY A 249 2.62 3.74 -8.39
N HIS A 250 2.53 2.76 -9.30
CA HIS A 250 1.75 1.53 -9.10
C HIS A 250 2.35 0.64 -8.00
N CYS A 251 1.49 -0.10 -7.29
CA CYS A 251 1.91 -1.04 -6.26
C CYS A 251 2.88 -2.10 -6.80
N ILE A 252 4.06 -2.12 -6.21
CA ILE A 252 5.06 -3.19 -6.34
C ILE A 252 4.90 -4.10 -5.12
N THR A 253 5.36 -5.33 -5.23
CA THR A 253 5.60 -6.30 -4.16
C THR A 253 6.42 -5.72 -3.00
N VAL A 254 5.83 -5.47 -1.82
CA VAL A 254 6.47 -4.61 -0.79
C VAL A 254 5.96 -4.91 0.63
N ILE A 255 6.79 -4.65 1.65
CA ILE A 255 6.34 -4.41 3.04
C ILE A 255 5.86 -2.95 3.13
N LEU A 256 4.55 -2.76 3.21
CA LEU A 256 3.87 -1.48 3.10
C LEU A 256 3.41 -0.99 4.47
N ASP A 257 4.10 -0.01 5.05
CA ASP A 257 3.58 0.80 6.17
C ASP A 257 2.92 2.09 5.65
N CYS A 258 1.91 1.89 4.81
CA CYS A 258 1.03 2.93 4.28
C CYS A 258 -0.43 2.45 4.31
N CYS A 259 -1.39 3.37 4.14
CA CYS A 259 -2.79 2.97 4.01
C CYS A 259 -2.96 2.19 2.68
N TYR A 260 -3.36 0.92 2.78
CA TYR A 260 -3.56 -0.03 1.66
C TYR A 260 -4.95 0.11 1.01
N SER A 261 -5.50 1.31 0.95
CA SER A 261 -6.95 1.47 0.89
C SER A 261 -7.47 2.11 -0.39
N GLY A 262 -8.47 1.43 -0.95
CA GLY A 262 -9.27 1.86 -2.08
C GLY A 262 -10.03 3.17 -1.89
N GLY A 263 -10.31 3.83 -3.01
CA GLY A 263 -10.76 5.21 -3.10
C GLY A 263 -12.26 5.48 -2.98
N VAL A 264 -12.61 6.72 -3.34
CA VAL A 264 -13.93 7.37 -3.46
C VAL A 264 -14.56 7.93 -2.18
N CYS A 265 -14.70 7.18 -1.07
CA CYS A 265 -15.40 7.82 0.06
C CYS A 265 -14.49 8.73 0.91
N ARG A 266 -13.16 8.71 0.77
CA ARG A 266 -12.21 9.34 1.73
C ARG A 266 -12.09 10.87 1.52
N ASN A 267 -13.18 11.60 1.68
CA ASN A 267 -13.22 13.03 1.35
C ASN A 267 -12.30 13.92 2.21
N ILE A 268 -11.72 13.42 3.32
CA ILE A 268 -10.75 14.18 4.15
C ILE A 268 -9.73 13.23 4.81
N PRO A 269 -8.41 13.40 4.59
CA PRO A 269 -7.37 12.72 5.35
C PRO A 269 -7.42 13.08 6.84
N GLU A 270 -7.44 12.09 7.74
CA GLU A 270 -7.32 12.32 9.20
C GLU A 270 -5.91 12.81 9.55
N PRO A 271 -5.74 13.74 10.51
CA PRO A 271 -4.41 14.09 11.02
C PRO A 271 -3.64 12.86 11.49
N GLY A 272 -2.52 12.55 10.80
CA GLY A 272 -1.66 11.41 11.12
C GLY A 272 -2.00 10.09 10.40
N ALA A 273 -3.04 10.06 9.55
CA ALA A 273 -3.28 8.95 8.64
C ALA A 273 -2.32 9.00 7.44
N ARG A 274 -1.80 7.83 7.05
CA ARG A 274 -0.87 7.69 5.92
C ARG A 274 -1.59 7.61 4.57
N THR A 275 -2.47 8.57 4.29
CA THR A 275 -3.21 8.67 3.03
C THR A 275 -3.29 10.12 2.53
N SER A 276 -3.31 10.30 1.21
CA SER A 276 -3.45 11.59 0.56
C SER A 276 -4.55 11.54 -0.50
N PRO A 277 -5.28 12.66 -0.75
CA PRO A 277 -6.32 12.72 -1.79
C PRO A 277 -5.78 12.35 -3.18
N PRO A 278 -6.68 11.96 -4.13
CA PRO A 278 -6.29 11.71 -5.52
C PRO A 278 -5.67 12.97 -6.14
N MET A 279 -4.82 12.77 -7.15
CA MET A 279 -4.19 13.89 -7.84
C MET A 279 -5.18 14.68 -8.69
N THR A 280 -4.83 15.95 -8.92
CA THR A 280 -5.65 16.86 -9.73
C THR A 280 -5.10 17.04 -11.13
N ARG A 281 -3.79 16.82 -11.34
CA ARG A 281 -3.11 17.10 -12.62
C ARG A 281 -2.88 15.88 -13.50
N ALA A 282 -2.60 14.72 -12.91
CA ALA A 282 -2.33 13.48 -13.64
C ALA A 282 -3.55 12.57 -13.59
N THR A 283 -3.88 11.95 -14.72
CA THR A 283 -4.98 10.99 -14.85
C THR A 283 -4.50 9.55 -14.67
N LEU A 284 -5.45 8.62 -14.47
CA LEU A 284 -5.18 7.19 -14.48
C LEU A 284 -4.47 6.74 -15.77
N GLN A 285 -4.88 7.28 -16.91
CA GLN A 285 -4.29 6.99 -18.22
C GLN A 285 -2.83 7.47 -18.30
N ASP A 286 -2.53 8.67 -17.80
CA ASP A 286 -1.16 9.20 -17.79
C ASP A 286 -0.23 8.28 -17.00
N MET A 287 -0.72 7.80 -15.86
CA MET A 287 0.01 6.91 -14.97
C MET A 287 0.23 5.53 -15.59
N LEU A 288 -0.80 4.93 -16.19
CA LEU A 288 -0.70 3.67 -16.92
C LEU A 288 0.23 3.77 -18.13
N VAL A 289 0.16 4.85 -18.92
CA VAL A 289 1.05 5.07 -20.06
C VAL A 289 2.50 5.26 -19.60
N ALA A 290 2.72 5.99 -18.52
CA ALA A 290 4.06 6.16 -17.95
C ALA A 290 4.62 4.83 -17.42
N GLY A 291 3.77 3.98 -16.81
CA GLY A 291 4.13 2.63 -16.39
C GLY A 291 4.48 1.72 -17.57
N GLU A 292 3.63 1.69 -18.60
CA GLU A 292 3.85 0.91 -19.82
C GLU A 292 5.20 1.26 -20.47
N LYS A 293 5.48 2.55 -20.66
CA LYS A 293 6.75 3.03 -21.24
C LYS A 293 7.98 2.55 -20.46
N ASN A 294 7.89 2.54 -19.13
CA ASN A 294 9.00 2.12 -18.27
C ASN A 294 9.19 0.60 -18.28
N LEU A 295 8.13 -0.17 -18.46
CA LEU A 295 8.14 -1.63 -18.26
C LEU A 295 8.23 -2.43 -19.56
N ILE A 296 7.85 -1.85 -20.72
CA ILE A 296 7.78 -2.55 -22.02
C ILE A 296 9.11 -3.19 -22.47
N HIS A 297 10.23 -2.70 -21.95
CA HIS A 297 11.57 -3.20 -22.29
C HIS A 297 11.99 -4.42 -21.48
N TYR A 298 11.23 -4.83 -20.46
CA TYR A 298 11.61 -5.93 -19.58
C TYR A 298 11.12 -7.29 -20.11
N PRO A 299 11.97 -8.32 -20.10
CA PRO A 299 11.56 -9.67 -20.52
C PRO A 299 10.39 -10.19 -19.67
N GLY A 300 9.39 -10.78 -20.33
CA GLY A 300 8.22 -11.34 -19.65
C GLY A 300 7.17 -10.30 -19.21
N TYR A 301 7.39 -9.01 -19.53
CA TYR A 301 6.39 -7.98 -19.27
C TYR A 301 5.08 -8.24 -20.04
N ARG A 302 3.97 -8.16 -19.31
CA ARG A 302 2.62 -8.11 -19.85
C ARG A 302 2.11 -6.68 -19.73
N SER A 303 1.62 -6.13 -20.84
CA SER A 303 1.10 -4.76 -20.88
C SER A 303 0.09 -4.52 -19.77
N ILE A 304 0.33 -3.45 -18.99
CA ILE A 304 -0.58 -3.01 -17.91
C ILE A 304 -1.81 -2.30 -18.49
N LEU A 305 -1.79 -2.00 -19.79
CA LEU A 305 -2.92 -1.46 -20.53
C LEU A 305 -3.88 -2.56 -21.02
N ALA A 306 -3.57 -3.84 -20.79
CA ALA A 306 -4.44 -4.94 -21.21
C ALA A 306 -5.68 -5.01 -20.33
N ASN A 307 -6.87 -5.12 -20.94
CA ASN A 307 -8.16 -5.19 -20.22
C ASN A 307 -8.29 -6.42 -19.31
N ASP A 308 -7.49 -7.45 -19.55
CA ASP A 308 -7.45 -8.69 -18.78
C ASP A 308 -6.21 -8.76 -17.86
N TRP A 309 -5.55 -7.62 -17.65
CA TRP A 309 -4.40 -7.54 -16.75
C TRP A 309 -4.84 -7.86 -15.32
N LEU A 310 -4.07 -8.74 -14.67
CA LEU A 310 -4.22 -9.07 -13.26
C LEU A 310 -2.83 -9.04 -12.64
N PRO A 311 -2.70 -8.58 -11.38
CA PRO A 311 -1.42 -8.63 -10.68
C PRO A 311 -0.99 -10.09 -10.53
N ASP A 312 0.30 -10.35 -10.79
CA ASP A 312 0.91 -11.62 -10.46
C ASP A 312 1.14 -11.68 -8.95
N MET A 313 0.28 -12.42 -8.27
CA MET A 313 0.39 -12.67 -6.84
C MET A 313 1.18 -13.95 -6.55
N ASP A 314 1.76 -14.65 -7.52
CA ASP A 314 2.48 -15.90 -7.25
C ASP A 314 4.00 -15.72 -7.13
N SER A 315 4.51 -14.50 -7.34
CA SER A 315 5.94 -14.21 -7.29
C SER A 315 6.42 -13.69 -5.93
N HIS A 316 5.52 -13.40 -5.00
CA HIS A 316 5.88 -12.60 -3.84
C HIS A 316 4.97 -12.66 -2.61
N VAL A 317 5.32 -11.90 -1.55
CA VAL A 317 4.50 -11.70 -0.35
C VAL A 317 4.36 -10.21 -0.07
N VAL A 318 3.15 -9.76 0.25
CA VAL A 318 2.87 -8.38 0.66
C VAL A 318 2.45 -8.37 2.12
N LEU A 319 3.19 -7.63 2.95
CA LEU A 319 2.78 -7.30 4.31
C LEU A 319 2.28 -5.87 4.32
N ALA A 320 1.02 -5.66 4.69
CA ALA A 320 0.42 -4.33 4.78
C ALA A 320 0.08 -3.99 6.23
N ALA A 321 0.26 -2.71 6.59
CA ALA A 321 0.03 -2.21 7.93
C ALA A 321 -1.43 -2.28 8.40
N CYS A 322 -2.38 -2.27 7.46
CA CYS A 322 -3.81 -2.30 7.73
C CYS A 322 -4.59 -2.98 6.60
N ARG A 323 -5.85 -3.34 6.86
CA ARG A 323 -6.79 -3.77 5.81
C ARG A 323 -7.12 -2.64 4.83
N ASP A 324 -7.70 -3.00 3.69
CA ASP A 324 -8.10 -2.09 2.60
C ASP A 324 -9.16 -1.05 3.01
N TYR A 325 -9.91 -1.31 4.08
CA TYR A 325 -10.88 -0.37 4.66
C TYR A 325 -10.40 0.33 5.95
N GLU A 326 -9.16 0.10 6.38
CA GLU A 326 -8.56 0.66 7.60
C GLU A 326 -7.54 1.78 7.29
N TYR A 327 -6.89 2.34 8.32
CA TYR A 327 -5.86 3.37 8.19
C TYR A 327 -4.59 2.98 8.95
N ALA A 328 -3.44 3.03 8.26
CA ALA A 328 -2.14 2.98 8.91
C ALA A 328 -1.86 4.28 9.66
N LYS A 329 -1.48 4.17 10.94
CA LYS A 329 -1.27 5.29 11.85
C LYS A 329 0.12 5.24 12.50
N ALA A 330 0.57 6.40 12.94
CA ALA A 330 1.74 6.55 13.79
C ALA A 330 1.33 6.82 15.24
N LYS A 331 2.11 6.29 16.19
CA LYS A 331 2.01 6.59 17.62
C LYS A 331 3.11 7.54 18.07
N LYS A 332 2.85 8.31 19.12
CA LYS A 332 3.86 9.12 19.79
C LYS A 332 4.79 8.22 20.61
N VAL A 333 6.07 8.51 20.57
CA VAL A 333 7.12 7.85 21.38
C VAL A 333 7.99 8.91 22.04
N GLN A 334 8.61 8.59 23.17
CA GLN A 334 9.66 9.44 23.73
C GLN A 334 11.01 9.00 23.15
N LEU A 335 11.76 9.96 22.62
CA LEU A 335 13.11 9.77 22.12
C LEU A 335 14.11 9.77 23.29
N GLU A 336 15.33 9.30 23.05
CA GLU A 336 16.40 9.20 24.06
C GLU A 336 16.78 10.57 24.66
N ASP A 337 16.60 11.64 23.90
CA ASP A 337 16.82 13.03 24.33
C ASP A 337 15.64 13.64 25.11
N GLY A 338 14.59 12.85 25.38
CA GLY A 338 13.38 13.27 26.09
C GLY A 338 12.36 14.01 25.21
N THR A 339 12.62 14.21 23.92
CA THR A 339 11.67 14.85 22.99
C THR A 339 10.62 13.87 22.49
N ALA A 340 9.48 14.40 22.02
CA ALA A 340 8.41 13.58 21.47
C ALA A 340 8.68 13.25 19.99
N GLY A 341 8.84 11.97 19.68
CA GLY A 341 8.93 11.42 18.34
C GLY A 341 7.64 10.73 17.89
N TYR A 342 7.64 10.25 16.64
CA TYR A 342 6.55 9.46 16.06
C TYR A 342 7.12 8.22 15.38
N ILE A 343 6.42 7.09 15.48
CA ILE A 343 6.74 5.84 14.79
C ILE A 343 5.44 5.17 14.30
N GLY A 344 5.48 4.50 13.16
CA GLY A 344 4.39 3.67 12.65
C GLY A 344 4.05 2.55 13.62
N ILE A 345 2.76 2.34 13.88
CA ILE A 345 2.30 1.26 14.77
C ILE A 345 2.73 -0.10 14.23
N PHE A 346 2.57 -0.31 12.91
CA PHE A 346 2.97 -1.53 12.24
C PHE A 346 4.49 -1.73 12.27
N THR A 347 5.27 -0.71 11.90
CA THR A 347 6.73 -0.82 11.86
C THR A 347 7.35 -1.09 13.22
N ASP A 348 6.90 -0.37 14.26
CA ASP A 348 7.37 -0.60 15.62
C ASP A 348 7.06 -2.04 16.07
N SER A 349 5.87 -2.55 15.75
CA SER A 349 5.48 -3.92 16.06
C SER A 349 6.29 -4.95 15.28
N LEU A 350 6.45 -4.75 13.98
CA LEU A 350 7.20 -5.64 13.09
C LEU A 350 8.65 -5.78 13.55
N VAL A 351 9.33 -4.66 13.78
CA VAL A 351 10.72 -4.66 14.25
C VAL A 351 10.84 -5.31 15.64
N ARG A 352 9.87 -5.08 16.53
CA ARG A 352 9.82 -5.76 17.84
C ARG A 352 9.70 -7.28 17.69
N VAL A 353 8.87 -7.76 16.77
CA VAL A 353 8.73 -9.20 16.51
C VAL A 353 10.01 -9.77 15.89
N LEU A 354 10.59 -9.10 14.89
CA LEU A 354 11.84 -9.54 14.24
C LEU A 354 13.03 -9.62 15.21
N ARG A 355 13.09 -8.73 16.20
CA ARG A 355 14.10 -8.71 17.28
C ARG A 355 13.83 -9.70 18.41
N SER A 356 12.66 -10.30 18.44
CA SER A 356 12.26 -11.20 19.54
C SER A 356 12.55 -12.67 19.21
N GLY A 357 12.42 -13.54 20.21
CA GLY A 357 12.42 -14.99 20.01
C GLY A 357 11.09 -15.55 19.47
N TYR A 358 10.19 -14.73 18.94
CA TYR A 358 8.88 -15.19 18.43
C TYR A 358 9.01 -16.06 17.20
N TRP A 359 9.81 -15.62 16.24
CA TRP A 359 9.91 -16.30 14.97
C TRP A 359 11.04 -17.32 15.02
N LYS A 360 10.74 -18.51 14.50
CA LYS A 360 11.60 -19.68 14.40
C LYS A 360 11.81 -20.01 12.92
N LYS A 361 12.63 -21.03 12.65
CA LYS A 361 12.87 -21.54 11.29
C LYS A 361 11.57 -21.87 10.54
N GLU A 362 10.57 -22.36 11.27
CA GLU A 362 9.29 -22.80 10.70
C GLU A 362 8.24 -21.69 10.62
N THR A 363 8.51 -20.51 11.18
CA THR A 363 7.53 -19.41 11.22
C THR A 363 7.17 -18.96 9.81
N THR A 364 5.88 -18.87 9.54
CA THR A 364 5.33 -18.39 8.26
C THR A 364 5.03 -16.89 8.29
N TYR A 365 4.74 -16.30 7.14
CA TYR A 365 4.26 -14.91 7.08
C TYR A 365 2.90 -14.73 7.78
N ALA A 366 2.01 -15.73 7.72
CA ALA A 366 0.76 -15.74 8.47
C ALA A 366 1.01 -15.72 9.98
N ASP A 367 1.93 -16.57 10.47
CA ASP A 367 2.33 -16.59 11.89
C ASP A 367 2.93 -15.25 12.33
N LEU A 368 3.75 -14.62 11.47
CA LEU A 368 4.34 -13.32 11.73
C LEU A 368 3.23 -12.27 11.97
N VAL A 369 2.24 -12.18 11.08
CA VAL A 369 1.12 -11.23 11.20
C VAL A 369 0.30 -11.47 12.47
N HIS A 370 0.15 -12.73 12.90
CA HIS A 370 -0.51 -13.06 14.17
C HIS A 370 0.26 -12.56 15.42
N CYS A 371 1.57 -12.33 15.30
CA CYS A 371 2.39 -11.78 16.38
C CYS A 371 2.45 -10.24 16.39
N LEU A 372 1.89 -9.57 15.38
CA LEU A 372 1.89 -8.11 15.28
C LEU A 372 0.77 -7.50 16.11
N ASP A 373 1.05 -6.30 16.61
CA ASP A 373 0.11 -5.49 17.36
C ASP A 373 -1.08 -5.09 16.50
N LYS A 374 -2.25 -5.11 17.11
CA LYS A 374 -3.51 -4.74 16.47
C LYS A 374 -4.15 -3.62 17.25
N THR A 375 -4.89 -2.78 16.54
CA THR A 375 -5.80 -1.80 17.15
C THR A 375 -7.19 -1.99 16.57
N SER A 376 -8.19 -1.34 17.16
CA SER A 376 -9.54 -1.31 16.59
C SER A 376 -9.62 -0.66 15.20
N GLN A 377 -8.56 0.02 14.75
CA GLN A 377 -8.53 0.81 13.51
C GLN A 377 -7.42 0.38 12.54
N GLN A 378 -6.59 -0.58 12.94
CA GLN A 378 -5.40 -1.02 12.19
C GLN A 378 -5.08 -2.47 12.52
N THR A 379 -5.30 -3.33 11.54
CA THR A 379 -5.03 -4.77 11.57
C THR A 379 -4.03 -5.11 10.48
N PRO A 380 -2.78 -5.46 10.83
CA PRO A 380 -1.81 -5.91 9.85
C PRO A 380 -2.31 -7.13 9.09
N VAL A 381 -2.02 -7.18 7.78
CA VAL A 381 -2.41 -8.29 6.91
C VAL A 381 -1.24 -8.76 6.08
N VAL A 382 -1.28 -10.04 5.74
CA VAL A 382 -0.49 -10.62 4.65
C VAL A 382 -1.46 -10.87 3.51
N ALA A 383 -1.31 -10.13 2.42
CA ALA A 383 -1.94 -10.51 1.17
C ALA A 383 -1.05 -11.55 0.50
N VAL A 384 -1.64 -12.42 -0.34
CA VAL A 384 -0.97 -13.36 -1.26
C VAL A 384 -1.05 -14.88 -0.90
N ASN A 385 -1.03 -15.74 -1.94
CA ASN A 385 -0.98 -17.21 -1.92
C ASN A 385 0.18 -17.79 -1.07
N TYR A 386 1.29 -17.07 -0.92
CA TYR A 386 2.46 -17.49 -0.15
C TYR A 386 2.41 -17.09 1.33
N LYS A 387 1.24 -16.73 1.89
CA LYS A 387 1.10 -16.41 3.32
C LYS A 387 1.59 -17.53 4.25
N ASN A 388 1.48 -18.79 3.82
CA ASN A 388 1.95 -19.95 4.58
C ASN A 388 3.40 -20.35 4.25
N ALA A 389 4.10 -19.60 3.39
CA ALA A 389 5.52 -19.77 3.18
C ALA A 389 6.30 -19.33 4.42
N ARG A 390 7.48 -19.94 4.60
CA ARG A 390 8.38 -19.58 5.70
C ARG A 390 8.85 -18.13 5.54
N LEU A 391 9.04 -17.48 6.67
CA LEU A 391 9.60 -16.14 6.74
C LEU A 391 11.03 -16.17 6.19
N TRP A 392 11.20 -15.51 5.05
CA TRP A 392 12.40 -15.53 4.23
C TRP A 392 12.71 -16.89 3.60
N TYR A 393 13.35 -16.83 2.45
CA TYR A 393 13.88 -18.00 1.78
C TYR A 393 15.14 -18.47 2.52
N GLN A 394 15.19 -19.76 2.88
CA GLN A 394 16.17 -20.35 3.80
C GLN A 394 16.68 -21.72 3.33
N ASP A 395 17.08 -21.84 2.06
CA ASP A 395 17.62 -23.07 1.43
C ASP A 395 18.28 -24.07 2.39
#